data_AF-A0A3P6F6S5-F1
#
_entry.id   AF-A0A3P6F6S5-F1
#
_cell.length_a   1.000
_cell.length_b   1.000
_cell.length_c   1.000
_cell.angle_alpha   90.00
_cell.angle_beta   90.00
_cell.angle_gamma   90.00
#
_symmetry.space_group_name_H-M   'P 1'
#
loop_
_entity.id
_entity.type
_entity.pdbx_description
1 polymer ?
#
loop_
_entity_poly.entity_id
_entity_poly.type
_entity_poly.pdbx_seq_one_letter_code
_entity_poly.pdbx_strand_id
1 'polypeptide(L)'
;MEEGYVTTKRVMMFLQLLTPILLLPLLISSSSGEAVNSSENRVCVSKGGRSHQAYELEGKLPESADLEFKDLNMCNMFHEKTCCSASRMLSASLALQNLATHGEASKDCLFWFELLECSICHPDVGVQSGPLRVCASFCDTVFEACSDAYFSTSDSTNQVIVPCVASNDTICEKASKLETNGTAFCEAVGFTVAKPAGDSVEEPCYGSKSILVTVVPVVESLMKTVRLQDRNYELLILDLQTCLKIAVFVLESTMIYRLFYQLVRDARRLRRRNRNRRRF
;
A
#
# COMPACT_ATOMS: atom_id res chain seq x y z
N MET A 1 37.78 -40.28 26.10
CA MET A 1 38.55 -39.44 25.16
C MET A 1 37.72 -39.29 23.90
N GLU A 2 37.64 -38.05 23.39
CA GLU A 2 37.48 -37.69 21.97
C GLU A 2 36.14 -37.38 21.28
N GLU A 3 34.94 -37.63 21.82
CA GLU A 3 33.71 -37.27 21.05
C GLU A 3 32.98 -35.98 21.51
N GLY A 4 33.11 -35.58 22.78
CA GLY A 4 32.41 -34.38 23.31
C GLY A 4 33.15 -33.04 23.14
N TYR A 5 34.43 -33.06 22.76
CA TYR A 5 35.29 -31.87 22.71
C TYR A 5 35.45 -31.30 21.28
N VAL A 6 35.06 -32.07 20.26
CA VAL A 6 35.19 -31.68 18.84
C VAL A 6 33.99 -30.85 18.37
N THR A 7 32.81 -31.10 18.93
CA THR A 7 31.56 -30.40 18.57
C THR A 7 31.49 -28.98 19.12
N THR A 8 31.90 -28.75 20.37
CA THR A 8 31.95 -27.40 20.95
C THR A 8 33.02 -26.53 20.30
N LYS A 9 34.18 -27.10 19.96
CA LYS A 9 35.25 -26.37 19.26
C LYS A 9 34.86 -25.98 17.83
N ARG A 10 34.13 -26.85 17.11
CA ARG A 10 33.60 -26.53 15.77
C ARG A 10 32.51 -25.47 15.83
N VAL A 11 31.56 -25.56 16.75
CA VAL A 11 30.48 -24.57 16.91
C VAL A 11 31.05 -23.19 17.30
N MET A 12 32.08 -23.15 18.14
CA MET A 12 32.74 -21.90 18.55
C MET A 12 33.58 -21.28 17.43
N MET A 13 34.20 -22.10 16.56
CA MET A 13 34.87 -21.62 15.33
C MET A 13 33.87 -21.05 14.31
N PHE A 14 32.72 -21.69 14.13
CA PHE A 14 31.67 -21.19 13.22
C PHE A 14 31.06 -19.87 13.71
N LEU A 15 30.86 -19.70 15.03
CA LEU A 15 30.41 -18.43 15.60
C LEU A 15 31.44 -17.28 15.45
N GLN A 16 32.74 -17.61 15.47
CA GLN A 16 33.83 -16.63 15.29
C GLN A 16 34.05 -16.25 13.81
N LEU A 17 33.63 -17.09 12.87
CA LEU A 17 33.72 -16.82 11.43
C LEU A 17 32.50 -16.04 10.90
N LEU A 18 31.33 -16.18 11.52
CA LEU A 18 30.10 -15.49 11.09
C LEU A 18 30.01 -14.04 11.58
N THR A 19 30.65 -13.69 12.70
CA THR A 19 30.68 -12.33 13.24
C THR A 19 31.38 -11.30 12.33
N PRO A 20 32.52 -11.57 11.68
CA PRO A 20 33.10 -10.63 10.72
C PRO A 20 32.32 -10.55 9.39
N ILE A 21 31.61 -11.61 8.97
CA ILE A 21 30.82 -11.64 7.73
C ILE A 21 29.56 -10.76 7.85
N LEU A 22 28.94 -10.72 9.03
CA LEU A 22 27.80 -9.83 9.32
C LEU A 22 28.21 -8.35 9.50
N LEU A 23 29.49 -8.07 9.78
CA LEU A 23 30.02 -6.72 9.95
C LEU A 23 30.69 -6.16 8.68
N LEU A 24 30.96 -6.99 7.67
CA LEU A 24 31.54 -6.56 6.40
C LEU A 24 30.68 -5.51 5.64
N PRO A 25 29.33 -5.58 5.65
CA PRO A 25 28.49 -4.54 5.02
C PRO A 25 28.59 -3.18 5.72
N LEU A 26 28.99 -3.14 7.00
CA LEU A 26 29.15 -1.90 7.78
C LEU A 26 30.47 -1.17 7.49
N LEU A 27 31.45 -1.84 6.85
CA LEU A 27 32.77 -1.26 6.56
C LEU A 27 32.96 -0.86 5.09
N ILE A 28 32.04 -1.18 4.18
CA ILE A 28 32.18 -0.88 2.74
C ILE A 28 31.55 0.47 2.35
N SER A 29 30.82 1.14 3.24
CA SER A 29 30.28 2.49 2.98
C SER A 29 31.29 3.58 3.33
N SER A 30 32.43 3.61 2.63
CA SER A 30 33.33 4.78 2.57
C SER A 30 34.12 4.75 1.27
N SER A 31 33.42 4.82 0.14
CA SER A 31 33.97 5.39 -1.09
C SER A 31 33.11 6.59 -1.43
N SER A 32 33.54 7.74 -0.92
CA SER A 32 33.07 9.05 -1.33
C SER A 32 33.48 9.27 -2.78
N GLY A 33 32.68 8.74 -3.71
CA GLY A 33 32.56 9.36 -5.02
C GLY A 33 31.98 10.75 -4.79
N GLU A 34 32.68 11.77 -5.30
CA GLU A 34 32.32 13.18 -5.29
C GLU A 34 30.94 13.39 -5.93
N ALA A 35 29.88 13.23 -5.14
CA ALA A 35 28.55 13.71 -5.48
C ALA A 35 28.50 15.19 -5.09
N VAL A 36 28.78 16.03 -6.08
CA VAL A 36 28.43 17.45 -6.21
C VAL A 36 27.78 18.04 -4.95
N ASN A 37 28.58 18.76 -4.18
CA ASN A 37 28.13 19.65 -3.11
C ASN A 37 27.01 20.58 -3.62
N SER A 38 25.76 20.29 -3.26
CA SER A 38 24.68 21.27 -3.25
C SER A 38 23.52 20.88 -2.31
N SER A 39 23.82 20.29 -1.15
CA SER A 39 22.87 20.26 -0.04
C SER A 39 23.15 21.44 0.89
N GLU A 40 22.87 22.66 0.41
CA GLU A 40 22.34 23.66 1.35
C GLU A 40 21.09 23.04 1.99
N ASN A 41 20.91 23.17 3.30
CA ASN A 41 19.75 22.66 4.04
C ASN A 41 18.44 23.26 3.48
N ARG A 42 17.90 22.69 2.39
CA ARG A 42 16.64 23.13 1.81
C ARG A 42 15.51 22.56 2.67
N VAL A 43 14.77 23.48 3.26
CA VAL A 43 13.60 23.18 4.09
C VAL A 43 12.36 23.00 3.21
N CYS A 44 11.35 22.32 3.72
CA CYS A 44 10.08 22.17 3.02
C CYS A 44 9.39 23.54 2.86
N VAL A 45 8.87 23.81 1.67
CA VAL A 45 8.26 25.09 1.28
C VAL A 45 6.83 24.86 0.79
N SER A 46 5.85 25.42 1.50
CA SER A 46 4.42 25.28 1.16
C SER A 46 4.14 25.68 -0.29
N LYS A 47 3.58 24.74 -1.06
CA LYS A 47 3.41 24.92 -2.50
C LYS A 47 2.23 25.79 -2.93
N GLY A 48 1.27 26.05 -2.04
CA GLY A 48 0.01 26.72 -2.36
C GLY A 48 -0.85 25.94 -3.38
N GLY A 49 -2.18 26.13 -3.34
CA GLY A 49 -3.13 25.42 -4.21
C GLY A 49 -4.40 24.93 -3.49
N ARG A 50 -5.21 24.07 -4.13
CA ARG A 50 -6.53 23.57 -3.66
C ARG A 50 -6.52 23.06 -2.20
N SER A 51 -7.08 23.83 -1.27
CA SER A 51 -7.13 23.42 0.14
C SER A 51 -5.75 23.20 0.77
N HIS A 52 -4.69 23.85 0.27
CA HIS A 52 -3.37 23.76 0.86
C HIS A 52 -3.38 24.62 2.13
N GLN A 53 -3.62 24.01 3.30
CA GLN A 53 -2.99 24.50 4.51
C GLN A 53 -1.46 24.60 4.26
N ALA A 54 -0.75 25.43 5.00
CA ALA A 54 0.71 25.33 5.00
C ALA A 54 1.13 23.88 5.31
N TYR A 55 2.28 23.43 4.81
CA TYR A 55 2.91 22.26 5.41
C TYR A 55 3.09 22.55 6.90
N GLU A 56 2.70 21.64 7.78
CA GLU A 56 3.12 21.73 9.19
C GLU A 56 4.65 21.59 9.33
N LEU A 57 5.30 21.05 8.28
CA LEU A 57 6.75 20.97 8.12
C LEU A 57 7.33 22.17 7.34
N GLU A 58 6.55 23.21 7.04
CA GLU A 58 7.10 24.41 6.40
C GLU A 58 8.23 25.00 7.25
N GLY A 59 9.39 25.24 6.63
CA GLY A 59 10.58 25.70 7.33
C GLY A 59 11.35 24.61 8.10
N LYS A 60 10.89 23.35 8.09
CA LYS A 60 11.62 22.19 8.63
C LYS A 60 12.30 21.39 7.52
N LEU A 61 13.29 20.57 7.88
CA LEU A 61 13.90 19.61 6.97
C LEU A 61 12.91 18.49 6.63
N PRO A 62 13.03 17.83 5.47
CA PRO A 62 12.31 16.59 5.21
C PRO A 62 12.66 15.55 6.28
N GLU A 63 11.66 15.11 7.04
CA GLU A 63 11.82 14.15 8.12
C GLU A 63 11.32 12.77 7.68
N SER A 64 11.76 11.73 8.37
CA SER A 64 11.17 10.41 8.24
C SER A 64 9.73 10.45 8.75
N ALA A 65 8.83 9.78 8.06
CA ALA A 65 7.45 9.62 8.51
C ALA A 65 7.42 8.98 9.92
N ASP A 66 6.87 9.68 10.93
CA ASP A 66 6.77 9.17 12.31
C ASP A 66 5.92 7.89 12.38
N LEU A 67 5.88 7.22 13.54
CA LEU A 67 5.11 5.98 13.71
C LEU A 67 3.61 6.12 13.38
N GLU A 68 2.98 7.27 13.66
CA GLU A 68 1.58 7.54 13.25
C GLU A 68 1.40 7.56 11.72
N PHE A 69 2.45 7.88 10.96
CA PHE A 69 2.42 7.94 9.50
C PHE A 69 2.52 6.57 8.86
N LYS A 70 3.21 5.62 9.50
CA LYS A 70 3.30 4.23 9.01
C LYS A 70 1.94 3.54 8.98
N ASP A 71 1.03 3.91 9.87
CA ASP A 71 -0.29 3.29 9.97
C ASP A 71 -1.28 3.77 8.89
N LEU A 72 -1.03 4.92 8.26
CA LEU A 72 -1.92 5.51 7.24
C LEU A 72 -1.82 4.83 5.86
N ASN A 73 -0.82 3.96 5.64
CA ASN A 73 -0.59 3.19 4.41
C ASN A 73 -0.67 4.00 3.09
N MET A 74 -0.39 5.31 3.14
CA MET A 74 -0.53 6.25 2.02
C MET A 74 0.76 7.05 1.84
N CYS A 75 1.19 7.28 0.59
CA CYS A 75 2.44 7.96 0.28
C CYS A 75 3.70 7.29 0.88
N ASN A 76 3.62 5.99 1.17
CA ASN A 76 4.69 5.21 1.81
C ASN A 76 5.99 5.20 1.01
N MET A 77 5.95 5.50 -0.29
CA MET A 77 7.16 5.68 -1.11
C MET A 77 8.10 6.77 -0.59
N PHE A 78 7.60 7.71 0.20
CA PHE A 78 8.37 8.83 0.76
C PHE A 78 8.59 8.70 2.27
N HIS A 79 8.41 7.49 2.84
CA HIS A 79 8.49 7.28 4.30
C HIS A 79 9.88 7.60 4.89
N GLU A 80 10.96 7.48 4.11
CA GLU A 80 12.31 7.79 4.57
C GLU A 80 12.55 9.30 4.71
N LYS A 81 11.99 10.11 3.80
CA LYS A 81 12.08 11.57 3.75
C LYS A 81 10.86 12.15 3.06
N THR A 82 10.05 12.92 3.79
CA THR A 82 8.83 13.55 3.27
C THR A 82 8.69 14.99 3.76
N CYS A 83 8.02 15.81 2.96
CA CYS A 83 7.58 17.16 3.36
C CYS A 83 6.12 17.23 3.84
N CYS A 84 5.41 16.10 3.86
CA CYS A 84 4.02 16.03 4.29
C CYS A 84 3.86 15.62 5.75
N SER A 85 2.84 16.18 6.40
CA SER A 85 2.39 15.78 7.74
C SER A 85 1.27 14.72 7.69
N ALA A 86 0.92 14.15 8.85
CA ALA A 86 -0.07 13.08 8.94
C ALA A 86 -1.47 13.53 8.47
N SER A 87 -1.82 14.79 8.72
CA SER A 87 -3.08 15.40 8.22
C SER A 87 -3.15 15.42 6.69
N ARG A 88 -2.01 15.62 6.02
CA ARG A 88 -1.94 15.55 4.55
C ARG A 88 -2.08 14.15 4.01
N MET A 89 -1.39 13.19 4.62
CA MET A 89 -1.52 11.79 4.23
C MET A 89 -2.93 11.26 4.47
N LEU A 90 -3.59 11.69 5.55
CA LEU A 90 -4.99 11.37 5.81
C LEU A 90 -5.93 11.92 4.74
N SER A 91 -5.70 13.16 4.27
CA SER A 91 -6.51 13.76 3.21
C SER A 91 -6.38 12.99 1.89
N ALA A 92 -5.14 12.64 1.51
CA ALA A 92 -4.87 11.80 0.34
C ALA A 92 -5.49 10.39 0.48
N SER A 93 -5.41 9.81 1.69
CA SER A 93 -6.02 8.51 2.03
C SER A 93 -7.53 8.50 1.84
N LEU A 94 -8.22 9.56 2.30
CA LEU A 94 -9.66 9.70 2.10
C LEU A 94 -10.02 9.86 0.62
N ALA A 95 -9.23 10.62 -0.15
CA ALA A 95 -9.44 10.77 -1.60
C ALA A 95 -9.36 9.42 -2.32
N LEU A 96 -8.32 8.63 -2.04
CA LEU A 96 -8.17 7.29 -2.62
C LEU A 96 -9.24 6.30 -2.14
N GLN A 97 -9.61 6.35 -0.86
CA GLN A 97 -10.69 5.50 -0.34
C GLN A 97 -11.99 5.77 -1.09
N ASN A 98 -12.37 7.04 -1.26
CA ASN A 98 -13.55 7.42 -2.02
C ASN A 98 -13.48 6.98 -3.48
N LEU A 99 -12.30 7.14 -4.10
CA LEU A 99 -12.07 6.69 -5.47
C LEU A 99 -12.22 5.16 -5.61
N ALA A 100 -11.78 4.40 -4.60
CA ALA A 100 -11.92 2.95 -4.57
C ALA A 100 -13.34 2.48 -4.27
N THR A 101 -14.04 3.12 -3.32
CA THR A 101 -15.35 2.64 -2.85
C THR A 101 -16.52 3.16 -3.67
N HIS A 102 -16.45 4.41 -4.14
CA HIS A 102 -17.54 5.09 -4.86
C HIS A 102 -17.15 5.47 -6.28
N GLY A 103 -15.85 5.63 -6.54
CA GLY A 103 -15.33 5.94 -7.87
C GLY A 103 -15.22 4.74 -8.81
N GLU A 104 -15.46 3.52 -8.34
CA GLU A 104 -15.27 2.27 -9.10
C GLU A 104 -13.89 2.18 -9.78
N ALA A 105 -12.87 2.79 -9.18
CA ALA A 105 -11.57 2.90 -9.81
C ALA A 105 -10.85 1.56 -9.93
N SER A 106 -10.19 1.36 -11.07
CA SER A 106 -9.30 0.23 -11.29
C SER A 106 -8.08 0.30 -10.36
N LYS A 107 -7.40 -0.84 -10.17
CA LYS A 107 -6.14 -0.88 -9.41
C LYS A 107 -5.07 0.05 -10.00
N ASP A 108 -5.06 0.17 -11.32
CA ASP A 108 -4.11 1.02 -12.04
C ASP A 108 -4.46 2.51 -11.84
N CYS A 109 -5.74 2.87 -11.87
CA CYS A 109 -6.18 4.23 -11.53
C CYS A 109 -5.77 4.59 -10.10
N LEU A 110 -6.06 3.74 -9.12
CA LEU A 110 -5.71 3.98 -7.72
C LEU A 110 -4.19 4.21 -7.55
N PHE A 111 -3.37 3.40 -8.21
CA PHE A 111 -1.91 3.54 -8.17
C PHE A 111 -1.43 4.87 -8.76
N TRP A 112 -1.89 5.23 -9.96
CA TRP A 112 -1.47 6.49 -10.60
C TRP A 112 -2.03 7.72 -9.89
N PHE A 113 -3.22 7.62 -9.34
CA PHE A 113 -3.85 8.69 -8.57
C PHE A 113 -3.15 8.88 -7.20
N GLU A 114 -2.71 7.81 -6.54
CA GLU A 114 -1.85 7.90 -5.35
C GLU A 114 -0.57 8.69 -5.65
N LEU A 115 0.12 8.34 -6.75
CA LEU A 115 1.33 9.02 -7.17
C LEU A 115 1.11 10.53 -7.42
N LEU A 116 -0.07 10.90 -7.94
CA LEU A 116 -0.45 12.28 -8.17
C LEU A 116 -0.71 13.01 -6.86
N GLU A 117 -1.52 12.46 -5.96
CA GLU A 117 -1.82 13.03 -4.63
C GLU A 117 -0.56 13.17 -3.77
N CYS A 118 0.34 12.18 -3.82
CA CYS A 118 1.57 12.17 -3.05
C CYS A 118 2.71 13.01 -3.66
N SER A 119 2.53 13.57 -4.86
CA SER A 119 3.56 14.36 -5.56
C SER A 119 4.12 15.51 -4.73
N ILE A 120 3.27 16.15 -3.94
CA ILE A 120 3.60 17.25 -3.05
C ILE A 120 4.48 16.82 -1.86
N CYS A 121 4.39 15.54 -1.47
CA CYS A 121 5.16 14.97 -0.37
C CYS A 121 6.59 14.59 -0.75
N HIS A 122 6.89 14.53 -2.04
CA HIS A 122 8.21 14.14 -2.54
C HIS A 122 9.28 15.12 -2.02
N PRO A 123 10.38 14.63 -1.41
CA PRO A 123 11.36 15.49 -0.73
C PRO A 123 11.98 16.51 -1.68
N ASP A 124 12.40 16.10 -2.89
CA ASP A 124 12.99 17.02 -3.86
C ASP A 124 12.00 18.03 -4.45
N VAL A 125 10.70 17.73 -4.42
CA VAL A 125 9.64 18.64 -4.89
C VAL A 125 9.29 19.62 -3.78
N GLY A 126 9.08 19.12 -2.56
CA GLY A 126 8.65 19.87 -1.39
C GLY A 126 9.64 20.96 -0.98
N VAL A 127 10.92 20.82 -1.31
CA VAL A 127 11.97 21.81 -1.02
C VAL A 127 12.19 22.84 -2.13
N GLN A 128 11.60 22.67 -3.32
CA GLN A 128 11.73 23.64 -4.40
C GLN A 128 10.91 24.90 -4.10
N SER A 129 11.32 26.06 -4.59
CA SER A 129 10.52 27.28 -4.56
C SER A 129 9.49 27.29 -5.69
N GLY A 130 8.35 27.94 -5.47
CA GLY A 130 7.27 28.06 -6.47
C GLY A 130 6.30 26.86 -6.52
N PRO A 131 5.21 26.98 -7.29
CA PRO A 131 4.14 25.99 -7.34
C PRO A 131 4.64 24.66 -7.92
N LEU A 132 4.08 23.55 -7.41
CA LEU A 132 4.31 22.23 -8.01
C LEU A 132 3.76 22.22 -9.43
N ARG A 133 4.60 21.80 -10.39
CA ARG A 133 4.19 21.55 -11.78
C ARG A 133 4.29 20.08 -12.11
N VAL A 134 3.22 19.53 -12.66
CA VAL A 134 3.14 18.13 -13.08
C VAL A 134 3.36 18.04 -14.58
N CYS A 135 4.12 17.05 -15.06
CA CYS A 135 4.34 16.87 -16.48
C CYS A 135 3.04 16.45 -17.19
N ALA A 136 2.76 17.03 -18.36
CA ALA A 136 1.58 16.67 -19.17
C ALA A 136 1.51 15.16 -19.47
N SER A 137 2.66 14.55 -19.79
CA SER A 137 2.74 13.10 -20.06
C SER A 137 2.38 12.21 -18.86
N PHE A 138 2.70 12.66 -17.64
CA PHE A 138 2.28 11.97 -16.43
C PHE A 138 0.78 12.11 -16.22
N CYS A 139 0.24 13.31 -16.44
CA CYS A 139 -1.20 13.56 -16.39
C CYS A 139 -1.99 12.73 -17.41
N ASP A 140 -1.46 12.55 -18.62
CA ASP A 140 -2.05 11.66 -19.63
C ASP A 140 -2.09 10.20 -19.14
N THR A 141 -1.03 9.74 -18.47
CA THR A 141 -0.97 8.39 -17.89
C THR A 141 -2.02 8.22 -16.77
N VAL A 142 -2.15 9.22 -15.88
CA VAL A 142 -3.16 9.20 -14.81
C VAL A 142 -4.57 9.17 -15.42
N PHE A 143 -4.84 10.04 -16.39
CA PHE A 143 -6.16 10.14 -17.01
C PHE A 143 -6.51 8.89 -17.81
N GLU A 144 -5.57 8.30 -18.55
CA GLU A 144 -5.79 7.03 -19.24
C GLU A 144 -6.23 5.94 -18.25
N ALA A 145 -5.51 5.80 -17.14
CA ALA A 145 -5.82 4.81 -16.11
C ALA A 145 -7.15 5.08 -15.39
N CYS A 146 -7.51 6.35 -15.17
CA CYS A 146 -8.68 6.77 -14.41
C CYS A 146 -9.89 7.18 -15.27
N SER A 147 -9.81 7.08 -16.59
CA SER A 147 -10.83 7.55 -17.54
C SER A 147 -12.22 6.97 -17.26
N ASP A 148 -12.27 5.70 -16.84
CA ASP A 148 -13.51 4.98 -16.51
C ASP A 148 -13.99 5.17 -15.06
N ALA A 149 -13.18 5.76 -14.18
CA ALA A 149 -13.52 5.98 -12.79
C ALA A 149 -14.47 7.19 -12.62
N TYR A 150 -15.29 7.15 -11.58
CA TYR A 150 -16.31 8.14 -11.28
C TYR A 150 -15.79 9.24 -10.37
N PHE A 151 -16.05 10.48 -10.79
CA PHE A 151 -15.70 11.70 -10.07
C PHE A 151 -16.93 12.62 -9.98
N SER A 152 -16.88 13.58 -9.07
CA SER A 152 -17.88 14.63 -8.96
C SER A 152 -17.25 16.02 -9.02
N THR A 153 -18.02 17.00 -9.48
CA THR A 153 -17.61 18.40 -9.47
C THR A 153 -17.96 19.00 -8.12
N SER A 154 -17.00 19.66 -7.45
CA SER A 154 -17.31 20.36 -6.19
C SER A 154 -18.10 21.65 -6.44
N ASP A 155 -19.11 21.94 -5.60
CA ASP A 155 -19.95 23.15 -5.66
C ASP A 155 -19.24 24.48 -5.34
N SER A 156 -17.95 24.47 -5.01
CA SER A 156 -17.22 25.70 -4.73
C SER A 156 -16.88 26.45 -6.02
N THR A 157 -16.79 27.78 -5.95
CA THR A 157 -16.60 28.71 -7.07
C THR A 157 -15.41 28.41 -8.00
N ASN A 158 -14.51 27.53 -7.57
CA ASN A 158 -13.50 26.92 -8.41
C ASN A 158 -13.99 25.50 -8.70
N GLN A 159 -14.50 25.26 -9.91
CA GLN A 159 -14.96 23.94 -10.36
C GLN A 159 -13.78 22.96 -10.34
N VAL A 160 -13.60 22.26 -9.23
CA VAL A 160 -12.53 21.28 -9.10
C VAL A 160 -13.15 19.90 -8.90
N ILE A 161 -12.73 18.95 -9.72
CA ILE A 161 -13.17 17.55 -9.73
C ILE A 161 -12.58 16.84 -8.50
N VAL A 162 -13.40 16.09 -7.76
CA VAL A 162 -12.99 15.21 -6.65
C VAL A 162 -13.38 13.78 -6.94
N PRO A 163 -12.71 12.78 -6.34
CA PRO A 163 -13.24 11.42 -6.29
C PRO A 163 -14.69 11.42 -5.82
N CYS A 164 -15.53 10.62 -6.49
CA CYS A 164 -16.94 10.52 -6.14
C CYS A 164 -17.11 10.16 -4.65
N VAL A 165 -18.08 10.77 -3.98
CA VAL A 165 -18.42 10.47 -2.58
C VAL A 165 -19.87 10.03 -2.54
N ALA A 166 -20.17 9.00 -1.75
CA ALA A 166 -21.55 8.59 -1.51
C ALA A 166 -22.34 9.70 -0.80
N SER A 167 -23.12 10.44 -1.56
CA SER A 167 -24.12 11.36 -1.05
C SER A 167 -25.32 11.38 -1.99
N ASN A 168 -26.52 11.62 -1.44
CA ASN A 168 -27.77 11.57 -2.22
C ASN A 168 -27.86 12.70 -3.27
N ASP A 169 -27.08 13.77 -3.11
CA ASP A 169 -27.15 14.96 -3.95
C ASP A 169 -25.91 15.13 -4.86
N THR A 170 -24.95 14.20 -4.79
CA THR A 170 -23.73 14.26 -5.61
C THR A 170 -23.94 13.54 -6.94
N ILE A 171 -23.85 14.28 -8.04
CA ILE A 171 -23.81 13.71 -9.39
C ILE A 171 -22.39 13.25 -9.68
N CYS A 172 -22.21 11.95 -9.91
CA CYS A 172 -20.93 11.37 -10.29
C CYS A 172 -20.94 10.97 -11.76
N GLU A 173 -19.90 11.38 -12.48
CA GLU A 173 -19.67 11.08 -13.88
C GLU A 173 -18.28 10.49 -14.07
N LYS A 174 -18.10 9.72 -15.15
CA LYS A 174 -16.78 9.20 -15.51
C LYS A 174 -15.82 10.34 -15.82
N ALA A 175 -14.55 10.20 -15.46
CA ALA A 175 -13.52 11.17 -15.79
C ALA A 175 -13.50 11.51 -17.29
N SER A 176 -13.68 10.50 -18.16
CA SER A 176 -13.73 10.69 -19.62
C SER A 176 -14.93 11.49 -20.13
N LYS A 177 -15.95 11.70 -19.31
CA LYS A 177 -17.10 12.57 -19.62
C LYS A 177 -16.88 14.00 -19.13
N LEU A 178 -16.18 14.15 -18.02
CA LEU A 178 -15.85 15.44 -17.44
C LEU A 178 -14.73 16.13 -18.23
N GLU A 179 -13.72 15.37 -18.65
CA GLU A 179 -12.52 15.89 -19.28
C GLU A 179 -12.11 15.09 -20.51
N THR A 180 -11.36 15.73 -21.41
CA THR A 180 -11.02 15.16 -22.73
C THR A 180 -9.58 14.66 -22.85
N ASN A 181 -8.68 15.12 -21.98
CA ASN A 181 -7.27 14.77 -22.00
C ASN A 181 -6.66 14.88 -20.60
N GLY A 182 -5.44 14.35 -20.42
CA GLY A 182 -4.79 14.30 -19.12
C GLY A 182 -4.43 15.66 -18.54
N THR A 183 -3.99 16.60 -19.39
CA THR A 183 -3.69 17.96 -18.94
C THR A 183 -4.92 18.61 -18.32
N ALA A 184 -6.06 18.58 -19.02
CA ALA A 184 -7.31 19.13 -18.53
C ALA A 184 -7.79 18.40 -17.27
N PHE A 185 -7.64 17.08 -17.20
CA PHE A 185 -7.95 16.30 -16.00
C PHE A 185 -7.12 16.73 -14.78
N CYS A 186 -5.79 16.81 -14.91
CA CYS A 186 -4.92 17.28 -13.83
C CYS A 186 -5.23 18.71 -13.38
N GLU A 187 -5.50 19.61 -14.32
CA GLU A 187 -5.92 20.98 -13.99
C GLU A 187 -7.26 20.99 -13.26
N ALA A 188 -8.21 20.19 -13.73
CA ALA A 188 -9.55 20.06 -13.15
C ALA A 188 -9.54 19.37 -11.78
N VAL A 189 -8.58 18.50 -11.46
CA VAL A 189 -8.41 17.98 -10.08
C VAL A 189 -7.60 18.93 -9.18
N GLY A 190 -7.00 19.99 -9.75
CA GLY A 190 -6.42 21.12 -9.02
C GLY A 190 -4.89 21.23 -9.10
N PHE A 191 -4.23 20.49 -9.99
CA PHE A 191 -2.78 20.57 -10.19
C PHE A 191 -2.41 21.58 -11.29
N THR A 192 -1.24 22.19 -11.15
CA THR A 192 -0.67 23.01 -12.24
C THR A 192 0.12 22.09 -13.18
N VAL A 193 -0.20 22.11 -14.48
CA VAL A 193 0.51 21.31 -15.48
C VAL A 193 1.63 22.12 -16.12
N ALA A 194 2.79 21.50 -16.31
CA ALA A 194 3.91 22.10 -17.02
C ALA A 194 3.55 22.26 -18.50
N LYS A 195 3.68 23.49 -19.02
CA LYS A 195 3.44 23.77 -20.44
C LYS A 195 4.55 23.14 -21.29
N PRO A 196 4.25 22.60 -22.48
CA PRO A 196 5.27 22.13 -23.39
C PRO A 196 6.19 23.31 -23.74
N ALA A 197 7.46 23.20 -23.39
CA ALA A 197 8.44 24.23 -23.68
C ALA A 197 8.69 24.22 -25.19
N GLY A 198 8.31 25.30 -25.88
CA GLY A 198 8.83 25.53 -27.22
C GLY A 198 10.34 25.79 -27.12
N ASP A 199 11.15 25.00 -27.84
CA ASP A 199 12.60 25.12 -28.13
C ASP A 199 13.54 25.63 -26.99
N SER A 200 13.08 25.59 -25.75
CA SER A 200 13.78 26.03 -24.55
C SER A 200 13.79 24.88 -23.56
N VAL A 201 14.87 24.82 -22.77
CA VAL A 201 15.14 23.79 -21.76
C VAL A 201 13.87 23.47 -20.98
N GLU A 202 13.39 22.22 -21.08
CA GLU A 202 12.20 21.77 -20.35
C GLU A 202 12.36 22.12 -18.86
N GLU A 203 11.48 22.96 -18.32
CA GLU A 203 11.46 23.21 -16.89
C GLU A 203 11.16 21.89 -16.15
N PRO A 204 11.88 21.57 -15.08
CA PRO A 204 11.71 20.30 -14.38
C PRO A 204 10.29 20.20 -13.82
N CYS A 205 9.60 19.12 -14.17
CA CYS A 205 8.25 18.81 -13.71
C CYS A 205 8.19 17.42 -13.04
N TYR A 206 7.24 17.25 -12.13
CA TYR A 206 6.97 15.97 -11.48
C TYR A 206 6.35 14.98 -12.46
N GLY A 207 6.80 13.72 -12.42
CA GLY A 207 6.36 12.69 -13.36
C GLY A 207 7.17 12.65 -14.67
N SER A 208 8.28 13.38 -14.76
CA SER A 208 9.29 13.15 -15.80
C SER A 208 9.95 11.79 -15.59
N LYS A 209 10.48 11.18 -16.67
CA LYS A 209 11.09 9.84 -16.64
C LYS A 209 12.15 9.68 -15.53
N SER A 210 12.85 10.74 -15.13
CA SER A 210 13.85 10.71 -14.05
C SER A 210 13.25 10.46 -12.65
N ILE A 211 12.04 10.94 -12.38
CA ILE A 211 11.36 10.79 -11.09
C ILE A 211 10.54 9.49 -11.03
N LEU A 212 9.97 9.06 -12.16
CA LEU A 212 9.26 7.77 -12.24
C LEU A 212 10.21 6.58 -12.10
N VAL A 213 11.44 6.69 -12.59
CA VAL A 213 12.45 5.62 -12.48
C VAL A 213 12.87 5.35 -11.04
N THR A 214 12.79 6.32 -10.13
CA THR A 214 13.10 6.11 -8.70
C THR A 214 11.90 5.60 -7.92
N VAL A 215 10.68 6.04 -8.25
CA VAL A 215 9.48 5.74 -7.48
C VAL A 215 8.77 4.46 -7.93
N VAL A 216 8.63 4.23 -9.24
CA VAL A 216 7.91 3.07 -9.79
C VAL A 216 8.48 1.72 -9.32
N PRO A 217 9.81 1.46 -9.34
CA PRO A 217 10.33 0.17 -8.86
C PRO A 217 10.16 -0.01 -7.34
N VAL A 218 10.22 1.08 -6.56
CA VAL A 218 9.97 1.03 -5.11
C VAL A 218 8.52 0.66 -4.84
N VAL A 219 7.57 1.30 -5.54
CA VAL A 219 6.15 0.99 -5.37
C VAL A 219 5.77 -0.35 -5.98
N GLU A 220 6.37 -0.78 -7.09
CA GLU A 220 6.13 -2.11 -7.65
C GLU A 220 6.63 -3.19 -6.69
N SER A 221 7.78 -2.97 -6.03
CA SER A 221 8.28 -3.84 -4.97
C SER A 221 7.35 -3.84 -3.76
N LEU A 222 6.84 -2.69 -3.34
CA LEU A 222 5.89 -2.57 -2.23
C LEU A 222 4.51 -3.18 -2.55
N MET A 223 4.03 -3.04 -3.79
CA MET A 223 2.78 -3.67 -4.24
C MET A 223 2.94 -5.18 -4.35
N LYS A 224 4.12 -5.69 -4.75
CA LYS A 224 4.40 -7.12 -4.70
C LYS A 224 4.36 -7.64 -3.27
N THR A 225 4.94 -6.93 -2.30
CA THR A 225 4.89 -7.37 -0.90
C THR A 225 3.47 -7.31 -0.33
N VAL A 226 2.70 -6.24 -0.60
CA VAL A 226 1.29 -6.13 -0.18
C VAL A 226 0.44 -7.23 -0.83
N ARG A 227 0.59 -7.50 -2.14
CA ARG A 227 -0.13 -8.60 -2.83
C ARG A 227 0.23 -9.97 -2.27
N LEU A 228 1.49 -10.19 -1.90
CA LEU A 228 1.92 -11.44 -1.26
C LEU A 228 1.33 -11.58 0.15
N GLN A 229 1.24 -10.47 0.89
CA GLN A 229 0.66 -10.44 2.22
C GLN A 229 -0.86 -10.70 2.17
N ASP A 230 -1.57 -10.06 1.24
CA ASP A 230 -3.00 -10.29 0.99
C ASP A 230 -3.29 -11.75 0.61
N ARG A 231 -2.46 -12.34 -0.26
CA ARG A 231 -2.55 -13.76 -0.64
C ARG A 231 -2.27 -14.71 0.52
N ASN A 232 -1.35 -14.35 1.43
CA ASN A 232 -1.09 -15.12 2.65
C ASN A 232 -2.27 -15.07 3.64
N TYR A 233 -2.95 -13.92 3.77
CA TYR A 233 -4.15 -13.79 4.59
C TYR A 233 -5.33 -14.61 4.05
N GLU A 234 -5.55 -14.58 2.74
CA GLU A 234 -6.52 -15.45 2.06
C GLU A 234 -6.26 -16.94 2.34
N LEU A 235 -4.99 -17.37 2.26
CA LEU A 235 -4.55 -18.74 2.58
C LEU A 235 -4.81 -19.11 4.04
N LEU A 236 -4.52 -18.21 4.98
CA LEU A 236 -4.79 -18.43 6.41
C LEU A 236 -6.29 -18.55 6.70
N ILE A 237 -7.13 -17.76 6.04
CA ILE A 237 -8.59 -17.83 6.17
C ILE A 237 -9.11 -19.16 5.61
N LEU A 238 -8.59 -19.61 4.46
CA LEU A 238 -8.90 -20.91 3.87
C LEU A 238 -8.48 -22.07 4.79
N ASP A 239 -7.29 -22.01 5.39
CA ASP A 239 -6.82 -23.03 6.34
C ASP A 239 -7.73 -23.09 7.58
N LEU A 240 -8.12 -21.93 8.13
CA LEU A 240 -9.02 -21.87 9.29
C LEU A 240 -10.42 -22.43 8.97
N GLN A 241 -10.98 -22.07 7.81
CA GLN A 241 -12.26 -22.63 7.35
C GLN A 241 -12.18 -24.13 7.11
N THR A 242 -11.07 -24.63 6.58
CA THR A 242 -10.86 -26.05 6.33
C THR A 242 -10.75 -26.83 7.64
N CYS A 243 -10.02 -26.29 8.63
CA CYS A 243 -9.94 -26.85 9.98
C CYS A 243 -11.32 -26.94 10.63
N LEU A 244 -12.15 -25.89 10.51
CA LEU A 244 -13.50 -25.87 11.07
C LEU A 244 -14.39 -26.96 10.44
N LYS A 245 -14.33 -27.14 9.11
CA LYS A 245 -15.09 -28.18 8.41
C LYS A 245 -14.67 -29.59 8.81
N ILE A 246 -13.36 -29.84 8.96
CA ILE A 246 -12.84 -31.13 9.42
C ILE A 246 -13.34 -31.43 10.84
N ALA A 247 -13.31 -30.44 11.74
CA ALA A 247 -13.80 -30.62 13.10
C ALA A 247 -15.28 -31.03 13.13
N VAL A 248 -16.14 -30.39 12.32
CA VAL A 248 -17.56 -30.75 12.19
C VAL A 248 -17.72 -32.18 11.66
N PHE A 249 -16.98 -32.55 10.62
CA PHE A 249 -17.03 -33.91 10.06
C PHE A 249 -16.63 -34.97 11.09
N VAL A 250 -15.59 -34.71 11.88
CA VAL A 250 -15.16 -35.62 12.96
C VAL A 250 -16.26 -35.74 14.02
N LEU A 251 -16.89 -34.64 14.43
CA LEU A 251 -17.99 -34.68 15.41
C LEU A 251 -19.17 -35.51 14.89
N GLU A 252 -19.62 -35.28 13.67
CA GLU A 252 -20.69 -36.06 13.03
C GLU A 252 -20.36 -37.55 12.97
N SER A 253 -19.14 -37.90 12.53
CA SER A 253 -18.70 -39.30 12.46
C SER A 253 -18.67 -39.97 13.84
N THR A 254 -18.25 -39.25 14.89
CA THR A 254 -18.25 -39.79 16.26
C THR A 254 -19.66 -39.99 16.80
N MET A 255 -20.60 -39.11 16.45
CA MET A 255 -22.01 -39.23 16.83
C MET A 255 -22.66 -40.45 16.16
N ILE A 256 -22.41 -40.63 14.86
CA ILE A 256 -22.86 -41.82 14.11
C ILE A 256 -22.26 -43.10 14.71
N TYR A 257 -20.95 -43.12 14.97
CA TYR A 257 -20.29 -44.28 15.58
C TYR A 257 -20.88 -44.64 16.95
N ARG A 258 -21.12 -43.63 17.81
CA ARG A 258 -21.77 -43.84 19.11
C ARG A 258 -23.18 -44.41 18.96
N LEU A 259 -23.97 -43.94 18.00
CA LEU A 259 -25.31 -44.44 17.72
C LEU A 259 -25.28 -45.92 17.29
N PHE A 260 -24.41 -46.28 16.34
CA PHE A 260 -24.23 -47.66 15.91
C PHE A 260 -23.79 -48.57 17.05
N TYR A 261 -22.85 -48.10 17.88
CA TYR A 261 -22.39 -48.86 19.05
C TYR A 261 -23.52 -49.11 20.05
N GLN A 262 -24.39 -48.13 20.30
CA GLN A 262 -25.57 -48.29 21.16
C GLN A 262 -26.56 -49.30 20.56
N LEU A 263 -26.88 -49.20 19.27
CA LEU A 263 -27.78 -50.15 18.59
C LEU A 263 -27.29 -51.60 18.69
N VAL A 264 -26.00 -51.82 18.43
CA VAL A 264 -25.39 -53.16 18.56
C VAL A 264 -25.42 -53.65 20.00
N ARG A 265 -25.14 -52.77 20.97
CA ARG A 265 -25.19 -53.10 22.40
C ARG A 265 -26.59 -53.50 22.83
N ASP A 266 -27.61 -52.79 22.40
CA ASP A 266 -29.01 -53.06 22.74
C ASP A 266 -29.53 -54.33 22.06
N ALA A 267 -29.15 -54.58 20.79
CA ALA A 267 -29.42 -55.84 20.12
C ALA A 267 -28.80 -57.04 20.88
N ARG A 268 -27.57 -56.90 21.39
CA ARG A 268 -26.92 -57.93 22.22
C ARG A 268 -27.67 -58.15 23.54
N ARG A 269 -28.15 -57.09 24.19
CA ARG A 269 -28.95 -57.17 25.43
C ARG A 269 -30.29 -57.89 25.19
N LEU A 270 -30.99 -57.56 24.10
CA LEU A 270 -32.26 -58.21 23.73
C LEU A 270 -32.07 -59.70 23.42
N ARG A 271 -31.01 -60.08 22.68
CA ARG A 271 -30.69 -61.50 22.45
C ARG A 271 -30.44 -62.27 23.75
N ARG A 272 -29.75 -61.66 24.73
CA ARG A 272 -29.52 -62.28 26.05
C ARG A 272 -30.83 -62.48 26.82
N ARG A 273 -31.71 -61.47 26.85
CA ARG A 273 -33.05 -61.61 27.47
C ARG A 273 -33.89 -62.70 26.82
N ASN A 274 -33.97 -62.74 25.49
CA ASN A 274 -34.74 -63.76 24.76
C ASN A 274 -34.19 -65.17 24.97
N ARG A 275 -32.86 -65.33 25.08
CA ARG A 275 -32.25 -66.63 25.40
C ARG A 275 -32.60 -67.11 26.82
N ASN A 276 -32.64 -66.21 27.79
CA ASN A 276 -33.04 -66.57 29.17
C ASN A 276 -34.53 -66.88 29.28
N ARG A 277 -35.39 -66.21 28.50
CA ARG A 277 -36.84 -66.47 28.45
C ARG A 277 -37.22 -67.81 27.82
N ARG A 278 -36.38 -68.41 26.98
CA ARG A 278 -36.60 -69.75 26.37
C ARG A 278 -36.09 -70.92 27.23
N ARG A 279 -35.46 -70.63 28.38
CA ARG A 279 -34.94 -71.66 29.31
C ARG A 279 -35.89 -71.96 30.47
N PHE A 280 -36.99 -71.22 30.57
CA PHE A 280 -38.13 -71.46 31.45
C PHE A 280 -39.35 -71.74 30.58
#